data_AF-A0A2N5S507-F1
#
_entry.id   AF-A0A2N5S507-F1
#
_cell.length_a   1.000
_cell.length_b   1.000
_cell.length_c   1.000
_cell.angle_alpha   90.00
_cell.angle_beta   90.00
_cell.angle_gamma   90.00
#
_symmetry.space_group_name_H-M   'P 1'
#
loop_
_entity.id
_entity.type
_entity.pdbx_description
1 polymer ?
#
loop_
_entity_poly.entity_id
_entity_poly.type
_entity_poly.pdbx_seq_one_letter_code
_entity_poly.pdbx_strand_id
1 'polypeptide(L)'
;MSATTFRASPCPSYWTAFLFHFTIPSIPDSWRNWLSFQQSSSPATYTILLAIHRSVKAIYGLIIWLTRPFLASIHVSKNSSELSRALQDGLDDHILKSRAQKMYRDEDQNSDQDETRGLLSSSSHSSSNQAQSQGLRSNEQNILSNLIVSRVSWIINHSKQLQTTKLAPMNEASDPKELAEAIVAVKSINPILCPTLVECITRIQNASRTRKAIEDRSETKYNSELHQHKLKELLKLLKPSQDFDTLPPKGWQEIGFQGTDPSTDLRGAGLLGLDALVVFARYYGSSGQEIVTEAVEGGDSWYPWALASINITWWCIRLAKAKQLEYFLVCGPGDFASETEEHRRTKEQLMQDIPAELYGLLILQVKLSLLFHHFWLSIRPRPSVMDFEAQFKVFTYRAQRGLAKGFIGGLGLGWILDPAAPDFSHHQVLVHF
;
A
#
# COMPACT_ATOMS: atom_id res chain seq x y z
N MET A 1 40.38 22.60 14.98
CA MET A 1 40.47 21.15 15.23
C MET A 1 39.65 20.80 16.45
N SER A 2 38.45 20.28 16.25
CA SER A 2 37.74 19.33 17.13
C SER A 2 36.60 18.76 16.30
N ALA A 3 36.74 17.49 15.94
CA ALA A 3 35.80 16.77 15.09
C ALA A 3 34.71 16.18 15.98
N THR A 4 33.49 16.72 15.88
CA THR A 4 32.29 16.11 16.44
C THR A 4 31.74 15.13 15.42
N THR A 5 31.87 13.85 15.72
CA THR A 5 31.41 12.73 14.89
C THR A 5 29.91 12.57 15.05
N PHE A 6 29.16 12.68 13.94
CA PHE A 6 27.75 12.32 13.87
C PHE A 6 27.61 10.81 14.10
N ARG A 7 26.84 10.41 15.12
CA ARG A 7 26.41 9.02 15.30
C ARG A 7 25.09 8.85 14.54
N ALA A 8 25.08 7.93 13.58
CA ALA A 8 23.86 7.49 12.94
C ALA A 8 22.90 6.89 13.98
N SER A 9 21.64 7.34 13.99
CA SER A 9 20.55 6.65 14.68
C SER A 9 20.54 5.17 14.25
N PRO A 10 20.32 4.22 15.17
CA PRO A 10 20.30 2.83 14.79
C PRO A 10 19.13 2.60 13.84
N CYS A 11 19.45 2.22 12.60
CA CYS A 11 18.50 1.53 11.72
C CYS A 11 17.76 0.47 12.55
N PRO A 12 16.49 0.14 12.23
CA PRO A 12 15.87 -1.06 12.77
C PRO A 12 16.86 -2.19 12.54
N SER A 13 17.27 -2.84 13.63
CA SER A 13 18.29 -3.87 13.55
C SER A 13 17.94 -4.84 12.43
N TYR A 14 18.92 -5.30 11.65
CA TYR A 14 18.72 -6.36 10.66
C TYR A 14 17.96 -7.56 11.27
N TRP A 15 18.02 -7.73 12.59
CA TRP A 15 17.22 -8.66 13.40
C TRP A 15 15.70 -8.42 13.39
N THR A 16 15.21 -7.18 13.43
CA THR A 16 13.78 -6.87 13.36
C THR A 16 13.18 -7.20 11.99
N ALA A 17 13.90 -6.90 10.90
CA ALA A 17 13.52 -7.29 9.54
C ALA A 17 13.63 -8.82 9.32
N PHE A 18 14.65 -9.45 9.93
CA PHE A 18 14.84 -10.90 9.93
C PHE A 18 13.74 -11.65 10.70
N LEU A 19 13.32 -11.15 11.86
CA LEU A 19 12.21 -11.69 12.67
C LEU A 19 10.86 -11.50 11.98
N PHE A 20 10.66 -10.39 11.28
CA PHE A 20 9.48 -10.14 10.44
C PHE A 20 9.35 -11.16 9.31
N HIS A 21 10.46 -11.55 8.68
CA HIS A 21 10.48 -12.56 7.63
C HIS A 21 10.18 -13.98 8.14
N PHE A 22 10.45 -14.29 9.41
CA PHE A 22 10.14 -15.59 10.02
C PHE A 22 8.76 -15.68 10.69
N THR A 23 8.12 -14.56 10.99
CA THR A 23 6.84 -14.49 11.71
C THR A 23 5.62 -14.35 10.79
N ILE A 24 5.81 -13.95 9.53
CA ILE A 24 4.80 -14.08 8.48
C ILE A 24 4.79 -15.55 7.97
N PRO A 25 3.62 -16.18 7.74
CA PRO A 25 3.51 -17.59 7.37
C PRO A 25 4.32 -18.01 6.13
N SER A 26 4.74 -17.07 5.27
CA SER A 26 5.32 -17.40 3.97
C SER A 26 6.69 -18.10 3.99
N ILE A 27 7.61 -17.79 4.93
CA ILE A 27 8.91 -18.49 5.00
C ILE A 27 8.77 -19.84 5.71
N PRO A 28 8.10 -19.95 6.88
CA PRO A 28 7.87 -21.25 7.52
C PRO A 28 7.14 -22.23 6.60
N ASP A 29 6.18 -21.77 5.79
CA ASP A 29 5.40 -22.65 4.92
C ASP A 29 6.12 -22.96 3.61
N SER A 30 6.90 -22.03 3.04
CA SER A 30 7.76 -22.32 1.88
C SER A 30 8.94 -23.23 2.25
N TRP A 31 9.52 -23.06 3.44
CA TRP A 31 10.53 -23.94 4.00
C TRP A 31 9.97 -25.33 4.35
N ARG A 32 8.77 -25.40 4.94
CA ARG A 32 8.06 -26.68 5.18
C ARG A 32 7.72 -27.40 3.87
N ASN A 33 7.21 -26.67 2.88
CA ASN A 33 6.87 -27.22 1.57
C ASN A 33 8.10 -27.71 0.81
N TRP A 34 9.22 -26.98 0.90
CA TRP A 34 10.51 -27.40 0.35
C TRP A 34 11.12 -28.60 1.08
N LEU A 35 11.04 -28.64 2.42
CA LEU A 35 11.45 -29.80 3.22
C LEU A 35 10.59 -31.04 2.90
N SER A 36 9.27 -30.89 2.77
CA SER A 36 8.40 -32.00 2.36
C SER A 36 8.65 -32.45 0.92
N PHE A 37 9.06 -31.54 0.04
CA PHE A 37 9.51 -31.89 -1.32
C PHE A 37 10.80 -32.73 -1.30
N GLN A 38 11.77 -32.37 -0.44
CA GLN A 38 13.02 -33.13 -0.26
C GLN A 38 12.82 -34.54 0.31
N GLN A 39 11.74 -34.79 1.06
CA GLN A 39 11.38 -36.12 1.56
C GLN A 39 11.18 -37.13 0.41
N SER A 40 10.71 -36.67 -0.75
CA SER A 40 10.45 -37.50 -1.93
C SER A 40 11.66 -37.70 -2.85
N SER A 41 12.67 -36.80 -2.77
CA SER A 41 13.81 -36.78 -3.70
C SER A 41 15.08 -37.40 -3.12
N SER A 42 15.35 -37.24 -1.81
CA SER A 42 16.53 -37.84 -1.15
C SER A 42 16.31 -37.94 0.37
N PRO A 43 16.04 -39.13 0.91
CA PRO A 43 15.71 -39.34 2.33
C PRO A 43 16.84 -38.96 3.30
N ALA A 44 18.10 -39.12 2.90
CA ALA A 44 19.27 -38.83 3.75
C ALA A 44 19.52 -37.32 3.93
N THR A 45 19.29 -36.51 2.88
CA THR A 45 19.37 -35.05 3.00
C THR A 45 18.17 -34.49 3.77
N TYR A 46 16.99 -35.10 3.64
CA TYR A 46 15.82 -34.72 4.44
C TYR A 46 16.05 -34.92 5.94
N THR A 47 16.63 -36.04 6.37
CA THR A 47 16.91 -36.30 7.79
C THR A 47 17.94 -35.33 8.36
N ILE A 48 19.00 -34.99 7.59
CA ILE A 48 20.00 -34.00 7.97
C ILE A 48 19.38 -32.60 8.09
N LEU A 49 18.59 -32.17 7.11
CA LEU A 49 17.93 -30.86 7.11
C LEU A 49 16.88 -30.75 8.22
N LEU A 50 16.15 -31.83 8.50
CA LEU A 50 15.18 -31.90 9.60
C LEU A 50 15.88 -31.84 10.96
N ALA A 51 17.04 -32.49 11.10
CA ALA A 51 17.87 -32.40 12.29
C ALA A 51 18.38 -30.97 12.50
N ILE A 52 18.88 -30.30 11.45
CA ILE A 52 19.29 -28.89 11.50
C ILE A 52 18.11 -27.99 11.89
N HIS A 53 16.93 -28.18 11.29
CA HIS A 53 15.73 -27.42 11.63
C HIS A 53 15.33 -27.60 13.10
N ARG A 54 15.35 -28.84 13.61
CA ARG A 54 15.07 -29.14 15.02
C ARG A 54 16.12 -28.53 15.96
N SER A 55 17.39 -28.56 15.57
CA SER A 55 18.50 -27.95 16.32
C SER A 55 18.39 -26.43 16.37
N VAL A 56 18.11 -25.76 15.24
CA VAL A 56 17.87 -24.31 15.20
C VAL A 56 16.66 -23.93 16.05
N LYS A 57 15.58 -24.71 15.99
CA LYS A 57 14.39 -24.50 16.84
C LYS A 57 14.71 -24.69 18.32
N ALA A 58 15.52 -25.68 18.67
CA ALA A 58 15.96 -25.93 20.04
C ALA A 58 16.90 -24.82 20.55
N ILE A 59 17.85 -24.37 19.73
CA ILE A 59 18.76 -23.25 20.04
C ILE A 59 17.96 -21.96 20.21
N TYR A 60 17.00 -21.68 19.33
CA TYR A 60 16.11 -20.52 19.47
C TYR A 60 15.27 -20.61 20.75
N GLY A 61 14.72 -21.79 21.05
CA GLY A 61 14.02 -22.04 22.31
C GLY A 61 14.92 -21.85 23.54
N LEU A 62 16.18 -22.28 23.46
CA LEU A 62 17.19 -22.11 24.50
C LEU A 62 17.59 -20.65 24.67
N ILE A 63 17.77 -19.90 23.56
CA ILE A 63 18.06 -18.46 23.58
C ILE A 63 16.89 -17.71 24.22
N ILE A 64 15.64 -18.01 23.86
CA ILE A 64 14.45 -17.44 24.51
C ILE A 64 14.41 -17.81 26.00
N TRP A 65 14.73 -19.04 26.35
CA TRP A 65 14.72 -19.52 27.73
C TRP A 65 15.83 -18.89 28.58
N LEU A 66 17.03 -18.67 28.02
CA LEU A 66 18.17 -18.03 28.67
C LEU A 66 18.04 -16.50 28.75
N THR A 67 17.39 -15.88 27.77
CA THR A 67 17.09 -14.44 27.77
C THR A 67 15.85 -14.10 28.59
N ARG A 68 14.96 -15.06 28.83
CA ARG A 68 13.76 -14.93 29.67
C ARG A 68 14.05 -14.38 31.07
N PRO A 69 15.02 -14.88 31.86
CA PRO A 69 15.29 -14.33 33.19
C PRO A 69 15.89 -12.92 33.18
N PHE A 70 16.63 -12.53 32.13
CA PHE A 70 17.17 -11.17 31.98
C PHE A 70 16.13 -10.15 31.50
N LEU A 71 15.12 -10.57 30.74
CA LEU A 71 13.97 -9.74 30.35
C LEU A 71 12.83 -9.77 31.40
N ALA A 72 12.79 -10.79 32.26
CA ALA A 72 11.77 -10.95 33.30
C ALA A 72 11.92 -10.00 34.50
N SER A 73 13.05 -9.29 34.63
CA SER A 73 13.19 -8.23 35.65
C SER A 73 12.30 -7.00 35.34
N ILE A 74 11.74 -6.88 34.13
CA ILE A 74 10.93 -5.71 33.73
C ILE A 74 9.45 -6.01 33.46
N HIS A 75 9.01 -7.28 33.33
CA HIS A 75 7.57 -7.53 33.16
C HIS A 75 7.05 -8.76 33.90
N VAL A 76 6.26 -8.49 34.94
CA VAL A 76 5.26 -9.40 35.51
C VAL A 76 4.19 -9.66 34.44
N SER A 77 4.37 -10.71 33.64
CA SER A 77 3.39 -11.14 32.64
C SER A 77 2.35 -12.07 33.28
N LYS A 78 1.19 -11.53 33.62
CA LYS A 78 -0.07 -12.31 33.57
C LYS A 78 -0.30 -12.73 32.12
N ASN A 79 -0.74 -13.97 31.89
CA ASN A 79 -1.10 -14.54 30.58
C ASN A 79 -1.99 -13.58 29.75
N SER A 80 -1.39 -12.72 28.94
CA SER A 80 -2.12 -11.77 28.09
C SER A 80 -2.48 -12.45 26.77
N SER A 81 -3.71 -12.21 26.30
CA SER A 81 -4.18 -12.75 25.02
C SER A 81 -3.36 -12.17 23.86
N GLU A 82 -3.26 -12.89 22.73
CA GLU A 82 -2.55 -12.39 21.54
C GLU A 82 -3.08 -11.04 21.05
N LEU A 83 -4.39 -10.79 21.23
CA LEU A 83 -4.99 -9.49 20.94
C LEU A 83 -4.45 -8.40 21.87
N SER A 84 -4.34 -8.68 23.17
CA SER A 84 -3.76 -7.74 24.14
C SER A 84 -2.29 -7.44 23.84
N ARG A 85 -1.53 -8.41 23.34
CA ARG A 85 -0.14 -8.19 22.92
C ARG A 85 -0.04 -7.32 21.68
N ALA A 86 -0.83 -7.61 20.65
CA ALA A 86 -0.85 -6.79 19.42
C ALA A 86 -1.26 -5.34 19.70
N LEU A 87 -2.22 -5.12 20.59
CA LEU A 87 -2.64 -3.78 20.99
C LEU A 87 -1.59 -3.07 21.85
N GLN A 88 -0.89 -3.79 22.75
CA GLN A 88 0.22 -3.22 23.52
C GLN A 88 1.37 -2.78 22.60
N ASP A 89 1.73 -3.60 21.61
CA ASP A 89 2.72 -3.24 20.58
C ASP A 89 2.32 -1.93 19.87
N GLY A 90 1.02 -1.74 19.60
CA GLY A 90 0.48 -0.51 19.00
C GLY A 90 0.52 0.72 19.91
N LEU A 91 0.22 0.54 21.18
CA LEU A 91 0.33 1.61 22.17
C LEU A 91 1.80 2.04 22.36
N ASP A 92 2.72 1.08 22.40
CA ASP A 92 4.14 1.35 22.54
C ASP A 92 4.71 2.10 21.32
N ASP A 93 4.30 1.72 20.10
CA ASP A 93 4.63 2.44 18.85
C ASP A 93 4.15 3.90 18.91
N HIS A 94 2.92 4.13 19.35
CA HIS A 94 2.37 5.48 19.52
C HIS A 94 3.14 6.29 20.56
N ILE A 95 3.49 5.69 21.71
CA ILE A 95 4.28 6.36 22.76
C ILE A 95 5.67 6.72 22.23
N LEU A 96 6.33 5.82 21.49
CA LEU A 96 7.64 6.04 20.91
C LEU A 96 7.63 7.20 19.91
N LYS A 97 6.66 7.22 18.98
CA LYS A 97 6.48 8.31 18.00
C LYS A 97 6.20 9.65 18.68
N SER A 98 5.30 9.66 19.67
CA SER A 98 5.01 10.85 20.47
C SER A 98 6.24 11.42 21.18
N ARG A 99 7.10 10.53 21.71
CA ARG A 99 8.37 10.94 22.36
C ARG A 99 9.37 11.48 21.37
N ALA A 100 9.51 10.86 20.20
CA ALA A 100 10.39 11.33 19.15
C ALA A 100 9.98 12.72 18.66
N GLN A 101 8.69 12.96 18.41
CA GLN A 101 8.18 14.28 18.03
C GLN A 101 8.44 15.34 19.10
N LYS A 102 8.30 14.98 20.38
CA LYS A 102 8.64 15.89 21.48
C LYS A 102 10.14 16.22 21.52
N MET A 103 11.02 15.25 21.31
CA MET A 103 12.47 15.48 21.27
C MET A 103 12.86 16.45 20.15
N TYR A 104 12.32 16.28 18.94
CA TYR A 104 12.57 17.20 17.83
C TYR A 104 12.06 18.62 18.13
N ARG A 105 10.90 18.74 18.78
CA ARG A 105 10.34 20.04 19.20
C ARG A 105 11.21 20.77 20.24
N ASP A 106 11.81 20.02 21.17
CA ASP A 106 12.68 20.59 22.22
C ASP A 106 14.08 20.95 21.68
N GLU A 107 14.56 20.28 20.61
CA GLU A 107 15.81 20.65 19.91
C GLU A 107 15.66 21.95 19.09
N ASP A 108 14.56 22.12 18.34
CA ASP A 108 14.29 23.34 17.59
C ASP A 108 14.08 24.57 18.51
N GLN A 109 13.49 24.38 19.70
CA GLN A 109 13.32 25.46 20.67
C GLN A 109 14.62 25.86 21.39
N ASN A 110 15.60 24.95 21.47
CA ASN A 110 16.91 25.24 22.03
C ASN A 110 17.85 25.88 21.00
N SER A 111 17.70 25.60 19.70
CA SER A 111 18.47 26.31 18.66
C SER A 111 18.09 27.79 18.53
N ASP A 112 16.83 28.14 18.79
CA ASP A 112 16.34 29.53 18.73
C ASP A 112 16.83 30.40 19.91
N GLN A 113 17.32 29.80 21.00
CA GLN A 113 17.89 30.57 22.12
C GLN A 113 19.35 30.98 21.92
N ASP A 114 20.10 30.28 21.07
CA ASP A 114 21.52 30.56 20.80
C ASP A 114 21.75 31.59 19.66
N GLU A 115 20.76 31.91 18.83
CA GLU A 115 20.90 32.93 17.78
C GLU A 115 20.79 34.39 18.29
N THR A 116 20.52 34.62 19.58
CA THR A 116 20.36 35.98 20.13
C THR A 116 21.61 36.60 20.77
N ARG A 117 22.81 36.05 20.51
CA ARG A 117 24.09 36.64 20.98
C ARG A 117 25.22 36.56 19.95
N GLY A 118 25.17 37.42 18.94
CA GLY A 118 26.30 37.60 18.03
C GLY A 118 26.05 38.62 16.92
N LEU A 119 25.94 39.90 17.29
CA LEU A 119 25.89 41.00 16.34
C LEU A 119 27.18 41.12 15.51
N LEU A 120 26.99 41.54 14.25
CA LEU A 120 27.91 42.23 13.31
C LEU A 120 28.48 41.38 12.15
N SER A 121 27.70 41.21 11.08
CA SER A 121 28.11 41.70 9.75
C SER A 121 26.93 41.83 8.78
N SER A 122 26.78 43.06 8.31
CA SER A 122 26.08 43.59 7.13
C SER A 122 25.49 42.65 6.06
N SER A 123 24.22 42.99 5.76
CA SER A 123 23.62 43.27 4.45
C SER A 123 23.12 42.15 3.52
N SER A 124 21.82 42.29 3.27
CA SER A 124 21.06 42.11 2.01
C SER A 124 20.33 40.78 1.75
N HIS A 125 18.99 40.93 1.70
CA HIS A 125 17.97 40.13 1.03
C HIS A 125 17.74 38.66 1.44
N SER A 126 16.63 38.42 2.16
CA SER A 126 15.71 37.29 1.91
C SER A 126 14.51 37.32 2.87
N SER A 127 13.57 38.24 2.65
CA SER A 127 12.27 38.23 3.34
C SER A 127 11.29 37.33 2.59
N SER A 128 11.39 36.00 2.70
CA SER A 128 10.36 35.09 2.15
C SER A 128 10.28 33.67 2.72
N ASN A 129 11.10 33.26 3.70
CA ASN A 129 11.17 31.83 4.09
C ASN A 129 10.66 31.48 5.50
N GLN A 130 10.22 32.43 6.32
CA GLN A 130 9.77 32.13 7.70
C GLN A 130 8.29 31.75 7.83
N ALA A 131 7.45 32.03 6.83
CA ALA A 131 6.02 31.67 6.88
C ALA A 131 5.73 30.23 6.39
N GLN A 132 6.69 29.57 5.72
CA GLN A 132 6.49 28.27 5.08
C GLN A 132 6.91 27.07 5.95
N SER A 133 7.67 27.28 7.04
CA SER A 133 8.12 26.21 7.94
C SER A 133 7.16 25.91 9.10
N GLN A 134 6.32 26.88 9.51
CA GLN A 134 5.36 26.69 10.60
C GLN A 134 4.08 25.96 10.17
N GLY A 135 3.75 25.96 8.87
CA GLY A 135 2.56 25.28 8.34
C GLY A 135 2.72 23.77 8.07
N LEU A 136 3.97 23.26 7.97
CA LEU A 136 4.26 21.86 7.66
C LEU A 136 4.38 20.94 8.89
N ARG A 137 4.46 21.49 10.10
CA ARG A 137 4.87 20.74 11.31
C ARG A 137 3.74 20.35 12.27
N SER A 138 2.49 20.71 11.98
CA SER A 138 1.35 20.53 12.90
C SER A 138 0.48 19.30 12.64
N ASN A 139 0.73 18.52 11.57
CA ASN A 139 -0.21 17.47 11.11
C ASN A 139 0.34 16.04 11.07
N GLU A 140 1.52 15.76 11.61
CA GLU A 140 1.97 14.37 11.83
C GLU A 140 1.21 13.76 13.02
N GLN A 141 -0.08 13.49 12.83
CA GLN A 141 -0.93 12.81 13.81
C GLN A 141 -0.49 11.36 13.98
N ASN A 142 0.37 11.06 14.97
CA ASN A 142 0.54 9.75 15.64
C ASN A 142 -0.15 8.52 14.97
N ILE A 143 0.39 8.12 13.82
CA ILE A 143 -0.25 7.11 12.97
C ILE A 143 0.05 5.71 13.51
N LEU A 144 -0.98 4.94 13.85
CA LEU A 144 -0.86 3.53 14.23
C LEU A 144 -0.37 2.68 13.04
N SER A 145 0.60 1.79 13.26
CA SER A 145 1.15 0.94 12.20
C SER A 145 0.08 0.06 11.51
N ASN A 146 0.04 0.09 10.17
CA ASN A 146 -0.86 -0.73 9.33
C ASN A 146 -0.70 -2.24 9.59
N LEU A 147 0.51 -2.65 9.99
CA LEU A 147 0.80 -4.03 10.37
C LEU A 147 0.03 -4.45 11.63
N ILE A 148 -0.09 -3.54 12.59
CA ILE A 148 -0.79 -3.77 13.85
C ILE A 148 -2.29 -3.91 13.58
N VAL A 149 -2.86 -3.02 12.76
CA VAL A 149 -4.26 -3.11 12.37
C VAL A 149 -4.56 -4.39 11.59
N SER A 150 -3.67 -4.78 10.66
CA SER A 150 -3.78 -6.04 9.92
C SER A 150 -3.75 -7.26 10.85
N ARG A 151 -2.85 -7.26 11.85
CA ARG A 151 -2.76 -8.32 12.86
C ARG A 151 -4.01 -8.37 13.73
N VAL A 152 -4.52 -7.23 14.19
CA VAL A 152 -5.75 -7.13 14.98
C VAL A 152 -6.96 -7.63 14.18
N SER A 153 -7.10 -7.20 12.92
CA SER A 153 -8.13 -7.69 11.99
C SER A 153 -8.11 -9.20 11.86
N TRP A 154 -6.92 -9.77 11.65
CA TRP A 154 -6.75 -11.21 11.55
C TRP A 154 -7.17 -11.92 12.86
N ILE A 155 -6.71 -11.45 14.02
CA ILE A 155 -7.04 -12.04 15.33
C ILE A 155 -8.55 -12.01 15.59
N ILE A 156 -9.21 -10.89 15.32
CA ILE A 156 -10.66 -10.72 15.50
C ILE A 156 -11.41 -11.73 14.63
N ASN A 157 -11.06 -11.79 13.34
CA ASN A 157 -11.73 -12.66 12.37
C ASN A 157 -11.55 -14.16 12.66
N HIS A 158 -10.47 -14.56 13.34
CA HIS A 158 -10.17 -15.98 13.65
C HIS A 158 -10.47 -16.37 15.10
N SER A 159 -10.99 -15.46 15.91
CA SER A 159 -11.30 -15.72 17.31
C SER A 159 -12.63 -16.47 17.45
N LYS A 160 -12.57 -17.77 17.78
CA LYS A 160 -13.76 -18.62 18.06
C LYS A 160 -14.72 -17.99 19.09
N GLN A 161 -14.18 -17.34 20.11
CA GLN A 161 -14.95 -16.67 21.16
C GLN A 161 -15.69 -15.43 20.65
N LEU A 162 -15.12 -14.70 19.67
CA LEU A 162 -15.77 -13.52 19.08
C LEU A 162 -16.76 -13.91 17.97
N GLN A 163 -16.50 -15.02 17.29
CA GLN A 163 -17.43 -15.60 16.32
C GLN A 163 -18.72 -16.11 17.00
N THR A 164 -18.58 -16.79 18.14
CA THR A 164 -19.74 -17.31 18.90
C THR A 164 -20.62 -16.20 19.48
N THR A 165 -20.05 -15.04 19.82
CA THR A 165 -20.80 -13.86 20.27
C THR A 165 -21.35 -12.98 19.12
N LYS A 166 -21.19 -13.40 17.85
CA LYS A 166 -21.55 -12.62 16.65
C LYS A 166 -20.88 -11.24 16.54
N LEU A 167 -19.76 -11.03 17.25
CA LEU A 167 -18.96 -9.80 17.17
C LEU A 167 -17.91 -9.86 16.04
N ALA A 168 -17.70 -11.04 15.44
CA ALA A 168 -16.67 -11.27 14.41
C ALA A 168 -17.02 -10.80 12.98
N PRO A 169 -18.27 -10.90 12.46
CA PRO A 169 -18.61 -10.13 11.29
C PRO A 169 -18.76 -8.69 11.76
N MET A 170 -17.68 -7.92 11.69
CA MET A 170 -17.69 -6.49 12.02
C MET A 170 -18.78 -5.84 11.17
N ASN A 171 -19.95 -5.61 11.78
CA ASN A 171 -21.07 -5.04 11.06
C ASN A 171 -20.67 -3.61 10.71
N GLU A 172 -20.69 -3.26 9.42
CA GLU A 172 -20.19 -1.96 8.92
C GLU A 172 -20.96 -0.77 9.55
N ALA A 173 -22.16 -1.02 10.09
CA ALA A 173 -23.03 -0.05 10.73
C ALA A 173 -22.86 0.08 12.26
N SER A 174 -22.04 -0.78 12.88
CA SER A 174 -21.85 -0.74 14.34
C SER A 174 -20.83 0.33 14.74
N ASP A 175 -21.11 1.05 15.83
CA ASP A 175 -20.20 2.06 16.36
C ASP A 175 -18.85 1.40 16.78
N PRO A 176 -17.70 1.89 16.26
CA PRO A 176 -16.38 1.33 16.57
C PRO A 176 -16.10 1.28 18.08
N LYS A 177 -16.60 2.27 18.84
CA LYS A 177 -16.37 2.38 20.28
C LYS A 177 -17.18 1.35 21.06
N GLU A 178 -18.47 1.21 20.79
CA GLU A 178 -19.29 0.15 21.38
C GLU A 178 -18.70 -1.26 21.10
N LEU A 179 -18.23 -1.48 19.87
CA LEU A 179 -17.62 -2.76 19.48
C LEU A 179 -16.28 -3.01 20.18
N ALA A 180 -15.45 -1.98 20.34
CA ALA A 180 -14.22 -2.06 21.10
C ALA A 180 -14.47 -2.40 22.58
N GLU A 181 -15.44 -1.72 23.21
CA GLU A 181 -15.82 -1.95 24.61
C GLU A 181 -16.33 -3.40 24.81
N ALA A 182 -17.17 -3.89 23.89
CA ALA A 182 -17.64 -5.28 23.90
C ALA A 182 -16.49 -6.28 23.76
N ILE A 183 -15.53 -6.04 22.85
CA ILE A 183 -14.35 -6.91 22.68
C ILE A 183 -13.47 -6.88 23.92
N VAL A 184 -13.23 -5.70 24.50
CA VAL A 184 -12.44 -5.54 25.75
C VAL A 184 -13.07 -6.34 26.88
N ALA A 185 -14.39 -6.29 27.04
CA ALA A 185 -15.13 -7.06 28.03
C ALA A 185 -15.02 -8.57 27.79
N VAL A 186 -15.33 -9.04 26.58
CA VAL A 186 -15.33 -10.48 26.22
C VAL A 186 -13.93 -11.09 26.32
N LYS A 187 -12.89 -10.35 25.93
CA LYS A 187 -11.51 -10.82 25.92
C LYS A 187 -10.72 -10.48 27.20
N SER A 188 -11.36 -9.82 28.16
CA SER A 188 -10.74 -9.34 29.39
C SER A 188 -9.43 -8.59 29.13
N ILE A 189 -9.46 -7.70 28.13
CA ILE A 189 -8.30 -6.87 27.73
C ILE A 189 -8.18 -5.71 28.71
N ASN A 190 -6.96 -5.21 28.93
CA ASN A 190 -6.77 -3.99 29.70
C ASN A 190 -7.50 -2.81 29.03
N PRO A 191 -8.43 -2.11 29.73
CA PRO A 191 -9.19 -0.98 29.16
C PRO A 191 -8.32 0.15 28.60
N ILE A 192 -7.06 0.29 29.04
CA ILE A 192 -6.11 1.27 28.48
C ILE A 192 -5.88 1.10 26.97
N LEU A 193 -6.08 -0.12 26.46
CA LEU A 193 -5.90 -0.48 25.04
C LEU A 193 -7.15 -0.19 24.20
N CYS A 194 -8.25 0.22 24.83
CA CYS A 194 -9.52 0.48 24.14
C CYS A 194 -9.37 1.54 23.03
N PRO A 195 -8.72 2.70 23.22
CA PRO A 195 -8.55 3.68 22.15
C PRO A 195 -7.80 3.14 20.93
N THR A 196 -6.73 2.36 21.15
CA THR A 196 -5.98 1.70 20.06
C THR A 196 -6.84 0.68 19.33
N LEU A 197 -7.71 -0.03 20.04
CA LEU A 197 -8.64 -0.97 19.45
C LEU A 197 -9.74 -0.26 18.65
N VAL A 198 -10.26 0.87 19.12
CA VAL A 198 -11.22 1.72 18.39
C VAL A 198 -10.64 2.17 17.06
N GLU A 199 -9.40 2.64 17.06
CA GLU A 199 -8.69 3.02 15.83
C GLU A 199 -8.55 1.83 14.87
N CYS A 200 -8.13 0.65 15.38
CA CYS A 200 -8.04 -0.56 14.57
C CYS A 200 -9.39 -0.93 13.93
N ILE A 201 -10.46 -0.94 14.73
CA ILE A 201 -11.81 -1.32 14.27
C ILE A 201 -12.31 -0.33 13.23
N THR A 202 -12.10 0.97 13.43
CA THR A 202 -12.48 2.02 12.50
C THR A 202 -11.84 1.78 11.13
N ARG A 203 -10.53 1.51 11.11
CA ARG A 203 -9.78 1.21 9.88
C ARG A 203 -10.21 -0.11 9.21
N ILE A 204 -10.54 -1.12 10.00
CA ILE A 204 -11.08 -2.40 9.49
C ILE A 204 -12.47 -2.22 8.86
N GLN A 205 -13.34 -1.43 9.48
CA GLN A 205 -14.65 -1.10 8.94
C GLN A 205 -14.52 -0.24 7.67
N ASN A 206 -13.58 0.71 7.62
CA ASN A 206 -13.27 1.47 6.40
C ASN A 206 -12.84 0.54 5.26
N ALA A 207 -11.91 -0.39 5.52
CA ALA A 207 -11.45 -1.37 4.53
C ALA A 207 -12.61 -2.24 4.00
N SER A 208 -13.57 -2.58 4.87
CA SER A 208 -14.77 -3.35 4.50
C SER A 208 -15.69 -2.53 3.60
N ARG A 209 -15.97 -1.28 3.97
CA ARG A 209 -16.74 -0.32 3.16
C ARG A 209 -16.10 -0.09 1.79
N THR A 210 -14.78 0.10 1.73
CA THR A 210 -14.05 0.24 0.46
C THR A 210 -14.22 -0.99 -0.41
N ARG A 211 -14.07 -2.19 0.14
CA ARG A 211 -14.27 -3.42 -0.64
C ARG A 211 -15.68 -3.51 -1.19
N LYS A 212 -16.69 -3.20 -0.39
CA LYS A 212 -18.08 -3.17 -0.85
C LYS A 212 -18.27 -2.14 -1.98
N ALA A 213 -17.73 -0.94 -1.84
CA ALA A 213 -17.75 0.07 -2.90
C ALA A 213 -17.07 -0.43 -4.19
N ILE A 214 -15.96 -1.17 -4.08
CA ILE A 214 -15.27 -1.79 -5.22
C ILE A 214 -16.18 -2.80 -5.90
N GLU A 215 -16.83 -3.67 -5.12
CA GLU A 215 -17.77 -4.68 -5.63
C GLU A 215 -18.94 -4.01 -6.35
N ASP A 216 -19.66 -3.12 -5.67
CA ASP A 216 -20.82 -2.39 -6.20
C ASP A 216 -20.48 -1.64 -7.49
N ARG A 217 -19.33 -0.94 -7.52
CA ARG A 217 -18.90 -0.17 -8.69
C ARG A 217 -18.42 -1.05 -9.84
N SER A 218 -17.83 -2.22 -9.54
CA SER A 218 -17.44 -3.20 -10.55
C SER A 218 -18.62 -3.94 -11.17
N GLU A 219 -19.74 -4.06 -10.45
CA GLU A 219 -20.95 -4.72 -10.93
C GLU A 219 -21.90 -3.76 -11.66
N THR A 220 -21.71 -2.45 -11.45
CA THR A 220 -22.40 -1.41 -12.21
C THR A 220 -21.99 -1.47 -13.69
N LYS A 221 -22.91 -1.92 -14.55
CA LYS A 221 -22.66 -2.03 -15.99
C LYS A 221 -22.54 -0.64 -16.63
N TYR A 222 -21.67 -0.54 -17.64
CA TYR A 222 -21.64 0.63 -18.50
C TYR A 222 -23.00 0.81 -19.21
N ASN A 223 -23.46 2.05 -19.28
CA ASN A 223 -24.70 2.45 -19.94
C ASN A 223 -24.35 3.68 -20.78
N SER A 224 -24.61 3.63 -22.08
CA SER A 224 -24.22 4.71 -23.00
C SER A 224 -24.92 6.03 -22.67
N GLU A 225 -26.21 6.00 -22.35
CA GLU A 225 -27.01 7.20 -22.05
C GLU A 225 -26.50 7.93 -20.81
N LEU A 226 -26.08 7.18 -19.78
CA LEU A 226 -25.62 7.75 -18.51
C LEU A 226 -24.12 8.05 -18.49
N HIS A 227 -23.30 7.20 -19.12
CA HIS A 227 -21.86 7.18 -18.89
C HIS A 227 -21.01 7.56 -20.12
N GLN A 228 -21.61 7.84 -21.29
CA GLN A 228 -20.87 8.25 -22.49
C GLN A 228 -20.04 9.52 -22.27
N HIS A 229 -20.46 10.42 -21.39
CA HIS A 229 -19.70 11.64 -21.09
C HIS A 229 -18.29 11.35 -20.53
N LYS A 230 -18.13 10.35 -19.65
CA LYS A 230 -16.82 9.93 -19.10
C LYS A 230 -15.88 9.41 -20.18
N LEU A 231 -16.42 8.65 -21.13
CA LEU A 231 -15.68 8.15 -22.27
C LEU A 231 -15.24 9.29 -23.21
N LYS A 232 -16.15 10.23 -23.52
CA LYS A 232 -15.79 11.44 -24.29
C LYS A 232 -14.71 12.27 -23.59
N GLU A 233 -14.79 12.41 -22.27
CA GLU A 233 -13.77 13.07 -21.47
C GLU A 233 -12.42 12.34 -21.58
N LEU A 234 -12.41 11.02 -21.40
CA LEU A 234 -11.21 10.20 -21.54
C LEU A 234 -10.50 10.44 -22.88
N LEU A 235 -11.24 10.43 -23.98
CA LEU A 235 -10.67 10.70 -25.31
C LEU A 235 -10.14 12.12 -25.42
N LYS A 236 -10.88 13.13 -24.94
CA LYS A 236 -10.41 14.53 -24.95
C LYS A 236 -9.11 14.71 -24.15
N LEU A 237 -8.98 14.02 -23.03
CA LEU A 237 -7.78 14.05 -22.21
C LEU A 237 -6.59 13.36 -22.88
N LEU A 238 -6.82 12.24 -23.59
CA LEU A 238 -5.75 11.41 -24.15
C LEU A 238 -5.36 11.76 -25.59
N LYS A 239 -6.28 12.32 -26.38
CA LYS A 239 -6.09 12.70 -27.79
C LYS A 239 -6.64 14.12 -28.06
N PRO A 240 -6.16 15.17 -27.36
CA PRO A 240 -6.73 16.51 -27.42
C PRO A 240 -6.70 17.17 -28.81
N SER A 241 -5.78 16.75 -29.68
CA SER A 241 -5.61 17.27 -31.03
C SER A 241 -6.68 16.79 -32.03
N GLN A 242 -7.60 15.92 -31.61
CA GLN A 242 -8.62 15.36 -32.48
C GLN A 242 -9.94 16.09 -32.38
N ASP A 243 -10.63 16.21 -33.51
CA ASP A 243 -11.97 16.78 -33.58
C ASP A 243 -13.03 15.71 -33.26
N PHE A 244 -13.53 15.75 -32.03
CA PHE A 244 -14.51 14.80 -31.52
C PHE A 244 -15.93 15.01 -32.04
N ASP A 245 -16.20 16.13 -32.72
CA ASP A 245 -17.49 16.38 -33.37
C ASP A 245 -17.58 15.72 -34.76
N THR A 246 -16.43 15.35 -35.35
CA THR A 246 -16.33 14.71 -36.67
C THR A 246 -15.78 13.28 -36.66
N LEU A 247 -15.36 12.78 -35.50
CA LEU A 247 -14.75 11.45 -35.36
C LEU A 247 -15.76 10.31 -35.61
N PRO A 248 -15.43 9.32 -36.44
CA PRO A 248 -16.24 8.10 -36.56
C PRO A 248 -16.28 7.34 -35.22
N PRO A 249 -17.25 6.42 -35.02
CA PRO A 249 -17.43 5.63 -33.78
C PRO A 249 -16.25 4.71 -33.38
N LYS A 250 -15.06 4.86 -33.97
CA LYS A 250 -13.84 4.10 -33.73
C LYS A 250 -12.81 4.79 -32.83
N GLY A 251 -13.07 5.99 -32.32
CA GLY A 251 -12.11 6.72 -31.46
C GLY A 251 -11.64 5.91 -30.23
N TRP A 252 -12.47 5.01 -29.70
CA TRP A 252 -12.07 4.12 -28.59
C TRP A 252 -10.92 3.18 -28.96
N GLN A 253 -10.83 2.76 -30.22
CA GLN A 253 -9.76 1.86 -30.69
C GLN A 253 -8.40 2.53 -30.67
N GLU A 254 -8.36 3.86 -30.80
CA GLU A 254 -7.12 4.65 -30.82
C GLU A 254 -6.45 4.74 -29.45
N ILE A 255 -7.18 4.44 -28.38
CA ILE A 255 -6.64 4.27 -27.03
C ILE A 255 -6.61 2.80 -26.61
N GLY A 256 -6.91 1.86 -27.52
CA GLY A 256 -6.74 0.42 -27.31
C GLY A 256 -7.95 -0.33 -26.77
N PHE A 257 -9.19 0.09 -27.06
CA PHE A 257 -10.38 -0.76 -26.87
C PHE A 257 -10.50 -1.83 -27.98
N GLN A 258 -11.07 -3.00 -27.67
CA GLN A 258 -11.20 -4.16 -28.56
C GLN A 258 -12.53 -4.13 -29.34
N GLY A 259 -12.88 -2.98 -29.93
CA GLY A 259 -14.11 -2.87 -30.72
C GLY A 259 -14.65 -1.45 -30.85
N THR A 260 -15.83 -1.34 -31.46
CA THR A 260 -16.58 -0.09 -31.56
C THR A 260 -17.53 0.12 -30.38
N ASP A 261 -17.82 -0.94 -29.62
CA ASP A 261 -18.63 -0.88 -28.42
C ASP A 261 -17.75 -1.07 -27.17
N PRO A 262 -17.45 0.00 -26.41
CA PRO A 262 -16.63 -0.08 -25.21
C PRO A 262 -17.30 -0.90 -24.08
N SER A 263 -18.61 -1.15 -24.17
CA SER A 263 -19.33 -1.94 -23.17
C SER A 263 -18.81 -3.38 -23.07
N THR A 264 -18.32 -3.97 -24.17
CA THR A 264 -17.85 -5.36 -24.22
C THR A 264 -16.56 -5.57 -23.45
N ASP A 265 -15.68 -4.58 -23.45
CA ASP A 265 -14.40 -4.59 -22.73
C ASP A 265 -14.61 -4.29 -21.24
N LEU A 266 -15.56 -3.40 -20.92
CA LEU A 266 -15.91 -3.03 -19.56
C LEU A 266 -16.74 -4.08 -18.82
N ARG A 267 -17.15 -5.20 -19.45
CA ARG A 267 -18.04 -6.20 -18.81
C ARG A 267 -17.53 -6.76 -17.49
N GLY A 268 -16.22 -7.00 -17.38
CA GLY A 268 -15.61 -7.57 -16.17
C GLY A 268 -15.42 -6.54 -15.07
N ALA A 269 -14.79 -5.40 -15.39
CA ALA A 269 -14.47 -4.36 -14.42
C ALA A 269 -15.60 -3.34 -14.19
N GLY A 270 -16.69 -3.43 -14.94
CA GLY A 270 -17.83 -2.52 -14.89
C GLY A 270 -17.43 -1.06 -15.06
N LEU A 271 -18.17 -0.20 -14.38
CA LEU A 271 -17.93 1.23 -14.36
C LEU A 271 -16.64 1.60 -13.63
N LEU A 272 -16.17 0.76 -12.70
CA LEU A 272 -14.86 0.92 -12.06
C LEU A 272 -13.71 0.85 -13.08
N GLY A 273 -13.84 0.02 -14.12
CA GLY A 273 -12.91 -0.02 -15.25
C GLY A 273 -12.81 1.31 -16.00
N LEU A 274 -13.96 1.96 -16.25
CA LEU A 274 -13.99 3.26 -16.92
C LEU A 274 -13.46 4.38 -16.00
N ASP A 275 -13.82 4.35 -14.72
CA ASP A 275 -13.31 5.30 -13.73
C ASP A 275 -11.78 5.22 -13.66
N ALA A 276 -11.19 4.02 -13.66
CA ALA A 276 -9.74 3.81 -13.67
C ALA A 276 -9.04 4.46 -14.87
N LEU A 277 -9.60 4.30 -16.09
CA LEU A 277 -9.05 4.92 -17.29
C LEU A 277 -9.10 6.45 -17.22
N VAL A 278 -10.23 7.01 -16.80
CA VAL A 278 -10.42 8.47 -16.66
C VAL A 278 -9.46 9.03 -15.62
N VAL A 279 -9.34 8.38 -14.45
CA VAL A 279 -8.44 8.82 -13.40
C VAL A 279 -6.99 8.75 -13.85
N PHE A 280 -6.58 7.73 -14.61
CA PHE A 280 -5.23 7.70 -15.21
C PHE A 280 -4.97 8.93 -16.08
N ALA A 281 -5.90 9.25 -16.99
CA ALA A 281 -5.77 10.38 -17.90
C ALA A 281 -5.72 11.73 -17.15
N ARG A 282 -6.57 11.90 -16.13
CA ARG A 282 -6.56 13.09 -15.26
C ARG A 282 -5.28 13.19 -14.44
N TYR A 283 -4.80 12.07 -13.89
CA TYR A 283 -3.66 12.02 -12.98
C TYR A 283 -2.32 12.29 -13.67
N TYR A 284 -2.08 11.69 -14.85
CA TYR A 284 -0.82 11.86 -15.58
C TYR A 284 -0.86 12.97 -16.65
N GLY A 285 -2.04 13.51 -16.99
CA GLY A 285 -2.16 14.62 -17.93
C GLY A 285 -1.43 14.34 -19.26
N SER A 286 -0.53 15.25 -19.65
CA SER A 286 0.27 15.12 -20.88
C SER A 286 1.18 13.88 -20.88
N SER A 287 1.79 13.51 -19.75
CA SER A 287 2.56 12.26 -19.67
C SER A 287 1.67 11.03 -19.88
N GLY A 288 0.40 11.10 -19.48
CA GLY A 288 -0.58 10.07 -19.78
C GLY A 288 -0.82 9.92 -21.28
N GLN A 289 -0.89 11.04 -22.02
CA GLN A 289 -1.04 11.04 -23.48
C GLN A 289 0.16 10.37 -24.16
N GLU A 290 1.38 10.68 -23.70
CA GLU A 290 2.62 10.09 -24.21
C GLU A 290 2.65 8.58 -23.98
N ILE A 291 2.34 8.12 -22.76
CA ILE A 291 2.28 6.69 -22.41
C ILE A 291 1.26 5.95 -23.28
N VAL A 292 0.06 6.52 -23.45
CA VAL A 292 -0.98 5.89 -24.26
C VAL A 292 -0.56 5.83 -25.72
N THR A 293 0.06 6.90 -26.23
CA THR A 293 0.57 6.96 -27.60
C THR A 293 1.70 5.94 -27.81
N GLU A 294 2.68 5.85 -26.91
CA GLU A 294 3.75 4.85 -26.97
C GLU A 294 3.21 3.42 -26.88
N ALA A 295 2.18 3.18 -26.07
CA ALA A 295 1.53 1.87 -25.98
C ALA A 295 0.83 1.47 -27.28
N VAL A 296 0.02 2.37 -27.86
CA VAL A 296 -0.84 2.04 -29.03
C VAL A 296 -0.13 2.21 -30.38
N GLU A 297 0.90 3.06 -30.44
CA GLU A 297 1.69 3.38 -31.66
C GLU A 297 3.14 2.88 -31.55
N GLY A 298 3.46 2.02 -30.57
CA GLY A 298 4.81 1.52 -30.24
C GLY A 298 5.46 0.55 -31.25
N GLY A 299 5.04 0.57 -32.51
CA GLY A 299 5.56 -0.31 -33.57
C GLY A 299 5.39 -1.80 -33.22
N ASP A 300 6.45 -2.59 -33.33
CA ASP A 300 6.42 -4.04 -33.03
C ASP A 300 6.02 -4.37 -31.58
N SER A 301 6.20 -3.41 -30.66
CA SER A 301 5.86 -3.55 -29.24
C SER A 301 4.57 -2.84 -28.84
N TRP A 302 3.71 -2.52 -29.80
CA TRP A 302 2.39 -2.00 -29.48
C TRP A 302 1.58 -2.98 -28.61
N TYR A 303 0.73 -2.44 -27.75
CA TYR A 303 -0.27 -3.20 -27.00
C TYR A 303 -1.53 -2.34 -26.75
N PRO A 304 -2.72 -2.96 -26.61
CA PRO A 304 -3.96 -2.21 -26.40
C PRO A 304 -4.02 -1.64 -24.98
N TRP A 305 -3.64 -0.37 -24.81
CA TRP A 305 -3.52 0.28 -23.49
C TRP A 305 -4.81 0.21 -22.67
N ALA A 306 -5.96 0.58 -23.24
CA ALA A 306 -7.23 0.57 -22.50
C ALA A 306 -7.58 -0.84 -22.02
N LEU A 307 -7.45 -1.85 -22.89
CA LEU A 307 -7.70 -3.25 -22.52
C LEU A 307 -6.72 -3.73 -21.44
N ALA A 308 -5.44 -3.35 -21.53
CA ALA A 308 -4.44 -3.68 -20.51
C ALA A 308 -4.77 -3.04 -19.15
N SER A 309 -5.14 -1.76 -19.13
CA SER A 309 -5.50 -1.03 -17.92
C SER A 309 -6.81 -1.54 -17.30
N ILE A 310 -7.80 -1.93 -18.12
CA ILE A 310 -9.02 -2.62 -17.67
C ILE A 310 -8.67 -3.98 -17.04
N ASN A 311 -7.74 -4.75 -17.64
CA ASN A 311 -7.28 -6.02 -17.08
C ASN A 311 -6.55 -5.85 -15.74
N ILE A 312 -5.77 -4.77 -15.57
CA ILE A 312 -5.17 -4.41 -14.28
C ILE A 312 -6.25 -4.07 -13.26
N THR A 313 -7.27 -3.31 -13.66
CA THR A 313 -8.41 -2.98 -12.79
C THR A 313 -9.15 -4.24 -12.34
N TRP A 314 -9.43 -5.16 -13.26
CA TRP A 314 -10.03 -6.46 -12.95
C TRP A 314 -9.16 -7.29 -12.00
N TRP A 315 -7.84 -7.28 -12.19
CA TRP A 315 -6.91 -7.94 -11.28
C TRP A 315 -6.96 -7.32 -9.88
N CYS A 316 -6.97 -5.99 -9.75
CA CYS A 316 -7.15 -5.30 -8.47
C CYS A 316 -8.47 -5.69 -7.79
N ILE A 317 -9.58 -5.75 -8.53
CA ILE A 317 -10.89 -6.20 -8.00
C ILE A 317 -10.78 -7.62 -7.45
N ARG A 318 -10.14 -8.53 -8.18
CA ARG A 318 -9.94 -9.93 -7.72
C ARG A 318 -9.09 -10.00 -6.46
N LEU A 319 -8.02 -9.22 -6.37
CA LEU A 319 -7.17 -9.18 -5.16
C LEU A 319 -7.93 -8.59 -3.97
N ALA A 320 -8.74 -7.56 -4.17
CA ALA A 320 -9.60 -6.99 -3.15
C ALA A 320 -10.62 -8.03 -2.64
N LYS A 321 -11.37 -8.68 -3.55
CA LYS A 321 -12.31 -9.77 -3.20
C LYS A 321 -11.62 -10.89 -2.41
N ALA A 322 -10.40 -11.26 -2.80
CA ALA A 322 -9.61 -12.30 -2.15
C ALA A 322 -8.91 -11.88 -0.84
N LYS A 323 -9.14 -10.67 -0.30
CA LYS A 323 -8.45 -10.14 0.90
C LYS A 323 -6.93 -10.05 0.76
N GLN A 324 -6.42 -9.90 -0.47
CA GLN A 324 -4.99 -9.81 -0.76
C GLN A 324 -4.48 -8.36 -0.85
N LEU A 325 -5.38 -7.38 -0.79
CA LEU A 325 -5.07 -5.95 -0.68
C LEU A 325 -5.38 -5.37 0.72
N GLU A 326 -5.63 -6.21 1.73
CA GLU A 326 -6.00 -5.76 3.08
C GLU A 326 -5.04 -4.71 3.64
N TYR A 327 -3.73 -4.89 3.42
CA TYR A 327 -2.74 -3.92 3.86
C TYR A 327 -3.02 -2.52 3.32
N PHE A 328 -3.37 -2.40 2.03
CA PHE A 328 -3.69 -1.12 1.39
C PHE A 328 -5.09 -0.61 1.73
N LEU A 329 -6.06 -1.50 1.90
CA LEU A 329 -7.44 -1.12 2.19
C LEU A 329 -7.62 -0.65 3.65
N VAL A 330 -6.81 -1.19 4.55
CA VAL A 330 -6.77 -0.80 5.96
C VAL A 330 -6.00 0.51 6.15
N CYS A 331 -5.26 0.99 5.14
CA CYS A 331 -4.65 2.31 5.18
C CYS A 331 -5.73 3.40 5.23
N GLY A 332 -5.74 4.23 6.28
CA GLY A 332 -6.60 5.40 6.37
C GLY A 332 -6.12 6.54 5.46
N PRO A 333 -6.99 7.53 5.16
CA PRO A 333 -6.65 8.75 4.37
C PRO A 333 -5.56 9.66 4.94
N GLY A 334 -4.79 9.21 5.94
CA GLY A 334 -3.69 9.93 6.57
C GLY A 334 -2.51 9.04 6.96
N ASP A 335 -2.53 7.74 6.64
CA ASP A 335 -1.42 6.83 7.00
C ASP A 335 -0.13 7.12 6.22
N PHE A 336 -0.26 7.88 5.13
CA PHE A 336 0.84 8.43 4.38
C PHE A 336 1.11 9.83 4.94
N ALA A 337 1.93 9.90 5.98
CA ALA A 337 2.35 11.13 6.67
C ALA A 337 2.99 12.21 5.76
N SER A 338 3.02 12.01 4.45
CA SER A 338 3.52 12.92 3.43
C SER A 338 2.45 13.45 2.46
N GLU A 339 1.18 13.03 2.55
CA GLU A 339 0.13 13.56 1.66
C GLU A 339 -0.21 14.98 2.15
N THR A 340 0.41 16.00 1.53
CA THR A 340 0.10 17.39 1.87
C THR A 340 -1.37 17.66 1.60
N GLU A 341 -1.94 18.62 2.34
CA GLU A 341 -3.32 19.08 2.14
C GLU A 341 -3.62 19.43 0.66
N GLU A 342 -2.60 19.89 -0.06
CA GLU A 342 -2.65 20.15 -1.50
C GLU A 342 -2.79 18.85 -2.33
N HIS A 343 -2.05 17.79 -2.02
CA HIS A 343 -2.20 16.49 -2.68
C HIS A 343 -3.60 15.91 -2.44
N ARG A 344 -4.11 16.02 -1.21
CA ARG A 344 -5.47 15.55 -0.87
C ARG A 344 -6.53 16.28 -1.69
N ARG A 345 -6.46 17.62 -1.77
CA ARG A 345 -7.38 18.44 -2.59
C ARG A 345 -7.26 18.12 -4.07
N THR A 346 -6.05 17.95 -4.57
CA THR A 346 -5.80 17.56 -5.97
C THR A 346 -6.46 16.23 -6.28
N LYS A 347 -6.26 15.22 -5.41
CA LYS A 347 -6.87 13.90 -5.53
C LYS A 347 -8.40 13.96 -5.51
N GLU A 348 -8.98 14.75 -4.61
CA GLU A 348 -10.44 14.99 -4.55
C GLU A 348 -10.96 15.66 -5.82
N GLN A 349 -10.24 16.65 -6.35
CA GLN A 349 -10.59 17.33 -7.58
C GLN A 349 -10.52 16.38 -8.80
N LEU A 350 -9.49 15.54 -8.88
CA LEU A 350 -9.32 14.56 -9.96
C LEU A 350 -10.41 13.48 -9.96
N MET A 351 -11.05 13.21 -8.81
CA MET A 351 -11.99 12.10 -8.63
C MET A 351 -13.35 12.54 -8.07
N GLN A 352 -13.71 13.82 -8.21
CA GLN A 352 -14.91 14.43 -7.63
C GLN A 352 -16.24 13.72 -7.98
N ASP A 353 -16.28 12.99 -9.10
CA ASP A 353 -17.42 12.24 -9.62
C ASP A 353 -17.39 10.75 -9.25
N ILE A 354 -16.50 10.35 -8.33
CA ILE A 354 -16.25 8.98 -7.91
C ILE A 354 -16.40 8.91 -6.37
N PRO A 355 -16.98 7.82 -5.82
CA PRO A 355 -17.00 7.59 -4.38
C PRO A 355 -15.60 7.65 -3.75
N ALA A 356 -15.46 8.42 -2.66
CA ALA A 356 -14.18 8.65 -1.98
C ALA A 356 -13.52 7.34 -1.49
N GLU A 357 -14.32 6.34 -1.17
CA GLU A 357 -13.87 5.00 -0.78
C GLU A 357 -12.98 4.35 -1.85
N LEU A 358 -13.16 4.69 -3.13
CA LEU A 358 -12.45 4.10 -4.26
C LEU A 358 -11.12 4.78 -4.57
N TYR A 359 -10.86 5.97 -4.00
CA TYR A 359 -9.69 6.78 -4.38
C TYR A 359 -8.38 6.02 -4.17
N GLY A 360 -8.23 5.33 -3.04
CA GLY A 360 -7.02 4.56 -2.75
C GLY A 360 -6.76 3.46 -3.78
N LEU A 361 -7.81 2.72 -4.16
CA LEU A 361 -7.71 1.67 -5.18
C LEU A 361 -7.36 2.24 -6.55
N LEU A 362 -7.98 3.37 -6.93
CA LEU A 362 -7.76 3.99 -8.23
C LEU A 362 -6.35 4.54 -8.37
N ILE A 363 -5.79 5.17 -7.33
CA ILE A 363 -4.38 5.58 -7.34
C ILE A 363 -3.46 4.36 -7.45
N LEU A 364 -3.76 3.25 -6.75
CA LEU A 364 -3.01 2.01 -6.88
C LEU A 364 -3.07 1.48 -8.32
N GLN A 365 -4.25 1.47 -8.92
CA GLN A 365 -4.48 1.02 -10.30
C GLN A 365 -3.69 1.87 -11.31
N VAL A 366 -3.68 3.20 -11.14
CA VAL A 366 -2.95 4.14 -12.00
C VAL A 366 -1.45 3.88 -11.93
N LYS A 367 -0.90 3.73 -10.71
CA LYS A 367 0.51 3.38 -10.51
C LYS A 367 0.87 2.02 -11.11
N LEU A 368 -0.01 1.01 -10.97
CA LEU A 368 0.19 -0.32 -11.57
C LEU A 368 0.14 -0.28 -13.10
N SER A 369 -0.68 0.58 -13.68
CA SER A 369 -0.76 0.77 -15.14
C SER A 369 0.52 1.37 -15.70
N LEU A 370 1.07 2.40 -15.04
CA LEU A 370 2.39 2.94 -15.38
C LEU A 370 3.48 1.87 -15.24
N LEU A 371 3.46 1.13 -14.13
CA LEU A 371 4.45 0.08 -13.86
C LEU A 371 4.40 -1.04 -14.91
N PHE A 372 3.19 -1.42 -15.36
CA PHE A 372 3.02 -2.39 -16.44
C PHE A 372 3.60 -1.87 -17.76
N HIS A 373 3.38 -0.59 -18.09
CA HIS A 373 3.94 0.01 -19.29
C HIS A 373 5.46 -0.04 -19.30
N HIS A 374 6.11 0.38 -18.21
CA HIS A 374 7.57 0.26 -18.08
C HIS A 374 8.03 -1.20 -18.15
N PHE A 375 7.27 -2.12 -17.55
CA PHE A 375 7.59 -3.55 -17.61
C PHE A 375 7.57 -4.05 -19.05
N TRP A 376 6.53 -3.71 -19.79
CA TRP A 376 6.36 -4.08 -21.19
C TRP A 376 7.54 -3.63 -22.05
N LEU A 377 7.94 -2.37 -21.92
CA LEU A 377 9.06 -1.78 -22.67
C LEU A 377 10.43 -2.33 -22.26
N SER A 378 10.57 -2.82 -21.03
CA SER A 378 11.81 -3.40 -20.52
C SER A 378 12.15 -4.80 -21.06
N ILE A 379 11.15 -5.51 -21.62
CA ILE A 379 11.31 -6.90 -22.06
C ILE A 379 12.25 -6.98 -23.28
N ARG A 380 13.19 -7.95 -23.23
CA ARG A 380 14.15 -8.24 -24.30
C ARG A 380 14.12 -9.74 -24.64
N PRO A 381 13.97 -10.14 -25.93
CA PRO A 381 13.69 -9.29 -27.09
C PRO A 381 12.35 -8.55 -26.95
N ARG A 382 12.17 -7.47 -27.73
CA ARG A 382 10.96 -6.64 -27.67
C ARG A 382 9.71 -7.52 -27.86
N PRO A 383 8.72 -7.45 -26.94
CA PRO A 383 7.53 -8.27 -27.02
C PRO A 383 6.62 -7.77 -28.14
N SER A 384 5.80 -8.67 -28.67
CA SER A 384 4.69 -8.34 -29.56
C SER A 384 3.36 -8.45 -28.83
N VAL A 385 2.28 -7.94 -29.42
CA VAL A 385 0.93 -8.09 -28.87
C VAL A 385 0.54 -9.57 -28.64
N MET A 386 1.12 -10.51 -29.38
CA MET A 386 0.87 -11.95 -29.21
C MET A 386 1.41 -12.48 -27.88
N ASP A 387 2.42 -11.82 -27.31
CA ASP A 387 3.02 -12.17 -26.03
C ASP A 387 2.24 -11.60 -24.83
N PHE A 388 1.21 -10.77 -25.10
CA PHE A 388 0.54 -9.97 -24.07
C PHE A 388 0.07 -10.80 -22.88
N GLU A 389 -0.70 -11.86 -23.13
CA GLU A 389 -1.28 -12.66 -22.04
C GLU A 389 -0.19 -13.33 -21.18
N ALA A 390 0.86 -13.84 -21.82
CA ALA A 390 1.97 -14.49 -21.12
C ALA A 390 2.75 -13.49 -20.26
N GLN A 391 3.10 -12.33 -20.82
CA GLN A 391 3.85 -11.30 -20.10
C GLN A 391 3.00 -10.63 -19.01
N PHE A 392 1.70 -10.45 -19.24
CA PHE A 392 0.77 -9.95 -18.23
C PHE A 392 0.68 -10.89 -17.02
N LYS A 393 0.66 -12.22 -17.24
CA LYS A 393 0.74 -13.21 -16.16
C LYS A 393 2.05 -13.11 -15.38
N VAL A 394 3.18 -12.91 -16.07
CA VAL A 394 4.48 -12.69 -15.41
C VAL A 394 4.48 -11.43 -14.56
N PHE A 395 3.98 -10.32 -15.11
CA PHE A 395 3.86 -9.05 -14.40
C PHE A 395 3.02 -9.18 -13.13
N THR A 396 1.80 -9.68 -13.26
CA THR A 396 0.87 -9.83 -12.13
C THR A 396 1.42 -10.78 -11.06
N TYR A 397 2.02 -11.91 -11.46
CA TYR A 397 2.67 -12.84 -10.53
C TYR A 397 3.78 -12.17 -9.70
N ARG A 398 4.64 -11.38 -10.34
CA ARG A 398 5.73 -10.66 -9.66
C ARG A 398 5.18 -9.57 -8.74
N ALA A 399 4.27 -8.74 -9.24
CA ALA A 399 3.73 -7.60 -8.51
C ALA A 399 2.90 -8.04 -7.29
N GLN A 400 2.12 -9.13 -7.41
CA GLN A 400 1.27 -9.63 -6.32
C GLN A 400 2.04 -9.93 -5.03
N ARG A 401 3.29 -10.42 -5.14
CA ARG A 401 4.14 -10.72 -3.97
C ARG A 401 4.55 -9.45 -3.20
N GLY A 402 4.74 -8.35 -3.92
CA GLY A 402 4.98 -7.02 -3.34
C GLY A 402 3.69 -6.45 -2.73
N LEU A 403 2.58 -6.50 -3.49
CA LEU A 403 1.30 -5.98 -3.05
C LEU A 403 0.79 -6.64 -1.76
N ALA A 404 0.90 -7.96 -1.64
CA ALA A 404 0.51 -8.67 -0.41
C ALA A 404 1.30 -8.24 0.84
N LYS A 405 2.43 -7.55 0.66
CA LYS A 405 3.30 -7.03 1.71
C LYS A 405 3.22 -5.51 1.86
N GLY A 406 2.38 -4.83 1.09
CA GLY A 406 2.26 -3.37 1.11
C GLY A 406 3.26 -2.63 0.22
N PHE A 407 3.98 -3.31 -0.67
CA PHE A 407 4.97 -2.68 -1.55
C PHE A 407 4.42 -2.54 -2.97
N ILE A 408 4.61 -1.35 -3.55
CA ILE A 408 4.37 -1.05 -4.97
C ILE A 408 5.68 -0.53 -5.57
N GLY A 409 5.98 -0.87 -6.82
CA GLY A 409 7.16 -0.38 -7.54
C GLY A 409 8.21 -1.45 -7.86
N GLY A 410 9.34 -1.01 -8.41
CA GLY A 410 10.38 -1.87 -8.97
C GLY A 410 10.90 -2.94 -8.01
N LEU A 411 11.09 -2.59 -6.73
CA LEU A 411 11.51 -3.53 -5.68
C LEU A 411 10.54 -4.71 -5.50
N GLY A 412 9.22 -4.48 -5.63
CA GLY A 412 8.20 -5.54 -5.57
C GLY A 412 8.25 -6.47 -6.79
N LEU A 413 8.71 -5.97 -7.93
CA LEU A 413 8.96 -6.74 -9.15
C LEU A 413 10.36 -7.36 -9.18
N GLY A 414 11.27 -7.04 -8.25
CA GLY A 414 12.68 -7.44 -8.30
C GLY A 414 13.53 -6.61 -9.26
N TRP A 415 13.07 -5.44 -9.65
CA TRP A 415 13.90 -4.39 -10.24
C TRP A 415 14.66 -3.69 -9.12
N ILE A 416 15.96 -3.91 -9.06
CA ILE A 416 16.85 -2.95 -8.44
C ILE A 416 16.88 -1.79 -9.43
N LEU A 417 16.16 -0.72 -9.12
CA LEU A 417 16.27 0.52 -9.87
C LEU A 417 17.73 0.96 -9.78
N ASP A 418 18.39 1.15 -10.93
CA ASP A 418 19.73 1.71 -10.95
C ASP A 418 19.66 3.12 -10.34
N PRO A 419 20.36 3.39 -9.22
CA PRO A 419 20.38 4.72 -8.61
C PRO A 419 20.86 5.83 -9.56
N ALA A 420 21.56 5.46 -10.64
CA ALA A 420 22.04 6.38 -11.67
C ALA A 420 21.02 6.64 -12.79
N ALA A 421 19.87 5.96 -12.81
CA ALA A 421 18.85 6.19 -13.82
C ALA A 421 18.22 7.58 -13.64
N PRO A 422 18.06 8.38 -14.72
CA PRO A 422 17.58 9.77 -14.62
C PRO A 422 16.14 9.89 -14.08
N ASP A 423 15.40 8.79 -14.05
CA ASP A 423 14.04 8.63 -13.55
C ASP A 423 13.96 7.95 -12.16
N PHE A 424 15.09 7.67 -11.51
CA PHE A 424 15.16 6.95 -10.23
C PHE A 424 14.32 7.61 -9.12
N SER A 425 14.32 8.95 -9.06
CA SER A 425 13.52 9.73 -8.11
C SER A 425 12.01 9.60 -8.36
N HIS A 426 11.57 9.54 -9.62
CA HIS A 426 10.17 9.26 -9.98
C HIS A 426 9.77 7.82 -9.63
N HIS A 427 10.69 6.87 -9.78
CA HIS A 427 10.47 5.48 -9.43
C HIS A 427 10.45 5.22 -7.90
N GLN A 428 11.11 6.04 -7.09
CA GLN A 428 10.95 6.04 -5.63
C GLN A 428 9.57 6.51 -5.18
N VAL A 429 8.95 7.47 -5.89
CA VAL A 429 7.57 7.93 -5.61
C VAL A 429 6.52 6.83 -5.85
N LEU A 430 6.82 5.84 -6.69
CA LEU A 430 6.01 4.63 -6.84
C LEU A 430 6.09 3.67 -5.64
N VAL A 431 7.14 3.81 -4.80
CA VAL A 431 7.39 3.01 -3.58
C VAL A 431 6.80 3.66 -2.33
N HIS A 432 6.61 4.97 -2.34
CA HIS A 432 5.77 5.68 -1.37
C HIS A 432 4.29 5.55 -1.81
N PHE A 433 3.72 4.38 -1.57
CA PHE A 433 2.38 4.33 -1.01
C PHE A 433 2.58 4.48 0.48
#